data_AF-A0A0L6D047-F1
#
_entry.id   AF-A0A0L6D047-F1
#
_cell.length_a   1.000
_cell.length_b   1.000
_cell.length_c   1.000
_cell.angle_alpha   90.00
_cell.angle_beta   90.00
_cell.angle_gamma   90.00
#
_symmetry.space_group_name_H-M   'P 1'
#
loop_
_entity.id
_entity.type
_entity.pdbx_description
1 polymer ?
#
loop_
_entity_poly.entity_id
_entity_poly.type
_entity_poly.pdbx_seq_one_letter_code
_entity_poly.pdbx_strand_id
1 'polypeptide(L)' 'MIVVVGLIVAFVLVLIFSNRATRACRWREYRVSGCDLRRRWHCVTCGAEVFTSDGTAPKVCHAPGRKRT' A
#
# COMPACT_ATOMS: atom_id res chain seq x y z
N MET A 1 9.21 -21.39 28.93
CA MET A 1 9.58 -21.63 27.51
C MET A 1 8.47 -21.27 26.53
N ILE A 2 7.21 -21.66 26.76
CA ILE A 2 6.06 -21.27 25.91
C ILE A 2 5.92 -19.75 25.75
N VAL A 3 6.08 -18.99 26.84
CA VAL A 3 5.99 -17.52 26.79
C VAL A 3 7.05 -16.90 25.89
N VAL A 4 8.30 -17.37 25.99
CA VAL A 4 9.42 -16.88 25.17
C VAL A 4 9.19 -17.22 23.70
N VAL A 5 8.75 -18.45 23.41
CA VAL A 5 8.41 -18.88 22.05
C VAL A 5 7.28 -18.03 21.47
N GLY A 6 6.22 -17.77 22.25
CA GLY A 6 5.11 -16.92 21.82
C GLY A 6 5.54 -15.49 21.49
N LEU A 7 6.44 -14.92 22.29
CA LEU A 7 6.98 -13.57 22.07
C LEU A 7 7.83 -13.50 20.79
N ILE A 8 8.67 -14.50 20.54
CA ILE A 8 9.47 -14.60 19.31
C ILE A 8 8.55 -14.70 18.09
N VAL A 9 7.54 -15.56 18.14
CA VAL A 9 6.57 -15.72 17.04
C VAL A 9 5.83 -14.41 16.78
N ALA A 10 5.32 -13.75 17.82
CA ALA A 10 4.65 -12.45 17.67
C ALA A 10 5.58 -11.39 17.04
N PHE A 11 6.86 -11.36 17.44
CA PHE A 11 7.84 -10.43 16.89
C PHE A 11 8.14 -10.70 15.42
N VAL A 12 8.32 -11.97 15.02
CA VAL A 12 8.54 -12.37 13.63
C VAL A 12 7.33 -12.05 12.77
N LEU A 13 6.11 -12.32 13.25
CA LEU A 13 4.88 -11.95 12.54
C LEU A 13 4.80 -10.44 12.34
N VAL A 14 5.08 -9.65 13.37
CA VAL A 14 5.14 -8.20 13.23
C VAL A 14 6.19 -7.80 12.20
N LEU A 15 7.39 -8.36 12.17
CA LEU A 15 8.41 -8.01 11.17
C LEU A 15 7.97 -8.34 9.73
N ILE A 16 7.32 -9.49 9.51
CA ILE A 16 6.85 -9.92 8.18
C ILE A 16 5.64 -9.09 7.72
N PHE A 17 4.65 -8.93 8.60
CA PHE A 17 3.40 -8.23 8.28
C PHE A 17 3.49 -6.71 8.43
N SER A 18 4.54 -6.19 9.06
CA SER A 18 4.88 -4.76 9.04
C SER A 18 5.45 -4.37 7.68
N ASN A 19 4.59 -4.39 6.67
CA ASN A 19 4.96 -3.91 5.34
C ASN A 19 5.13 -2.38 5.39
N ARG A 20 6.35 -1.95 5.70
CA ARG A 20 6.71 -0.53 5.89
C ARG A 20 6.34 0.33 4.69
N ALA A 21 6.33 -0.25 3.49
CA ALA A 21 6.00 0.49 2.28
C ALA A 21 4.54 0.88 2.17
N THR A 22 3.59 -0.01 2.50
CA THR A 22 2.18 0.35 2.40
C THR A 22 1.73 1.24 3.54
N ARG A 23 2.38 1.19 4.71
CA ARG A 23 2.05 2.05 5.87
C ARG A 23 2.19 3.54 5.58
N ALA A 24 3.15 3.92 4.76
CA ALA A 24 3.39 5.31 4.42
C ALA A 24 2.59 5.77 3.20
N CYS A 25 2.00 4.85 2.41
CA CYS A 25 1.33 5.24 1.17
C CYS A 25 0.01 5.95 1.50
N ARG A 26 -0.05 7.25 1.18
CA ARG A 26 -1.25 8.08 1.28
C ARG A 26 -1.82 8.32 -0.10
N TRP A 27 -2.81 7.52 -0.47
CA TRP A 27 -3.53 7.65 -1.72
C TRP A 27 -4.50 8.84 -1.68
N ARG A 28 -4.44 9.67 -2.72
CA ARG A 28 -5.41 10.73 -2.99
C ARG A 28 -6.12 10.43 -4.29
N GLU A 29 -7.44 10.52 -4.25
CA GLU A 29 -8.30 10.41 -5.43
C GLU A 29 -8.24 11.73 -6.22
N TYR A 30 -7.97 11.63 -7.51
CA TYR A 30 -8.10 12.73 -8.46
C TYR A 30 -9.23 12.37 -9.42
N ARG A 31 -10.37 13.04 -9.26
CA ARG A 31 -11.50 12.91 -10.17
C ARG A 31 -11.19 13.74 -11.41
N VAL A 32 -10.82 13.06 -12.49
CA VAL A 32 -10.71 13.71 -13.80
C VAL A 32 -12.13 13.89 -14.30
N SER A 33 -12.57 15.13 -14.42
CA SER A 33 -13.91 15.51 -14.90
C SER A 33 -13.98 15.31 -16.41
N GLY A 34 -14.31 14.10 -16.84
CA GLY A 34 -14.52 13.77 -18.24
C GLY A 34 -14.63 12.27 -18.43
N CYS A 35 -15.86 11.74 -18.41
CA CYS A 35 -16.29 10.43 -18.94
C CYS A 35 -15.43 9.17 -18.72
N ASP A 36 -14.46 9.16 -17.81
CA ASP A 36 -13.61 8.00 -17.60
C ASP A 36 -14.14 7.15 -16.45
N LEU A 37 -14.54 5.90 -16.75
CA LEU A 37 -14.94 4.88 -15.77
C LEU A 37 -13.79 4.47 -14.81
N ARG A 38 -12.66 5.19 -14.83
CA ARG A 38 -11.49 4.89 -14.00
C ARG A 38 -11.15 6.08 -13.12
N ARG A 39 -11.02 5.82 -11.82
CA ARG A 39 -10.55 6.83 -10.87
C ARG A 39 -9.03 6.83 -10.85
N ARG A 40 -8.43 8.01 -11.03
CA ARG A 40 -6.99 8.19 -10.86
C ARG A 40 -6.68 8.33 -9.38
N TRP A 41 -5.71 7.55 -8.91
CA TRP A 41 -5.17 7.60 -7.57
C TRP A 41 -3.70 7.95 -7.63
N HIS A 42 -3.29 8.95 -6.86
CA HIS A 42 -1.91 9.37 -6.74
C HIS A 42 -1.48 9.31 -5.27
N CYS A 43 -0.35 8.67 -5.01
CA CYS A 43 0.22 8.59 -3.67
C CYS A 43 1.07 9.82 -3.39
N VAL A 44 0.68 10.65 -2.42
CA VAL A 44 1.46 11.86 -2.07
C VAL A 44 2.79 11.58 -1.39
N THR A 45 3.03 10.34 -0.96
CA THR A 45 4.26 9.97 -0.25
C THR A 45 5.34 9.40 -1.17
N CYS A 46 4.95 8.58 -2.15
CA CYS A 46 5.90 7.93 -3.06
C CYS A 46 5.75 8.34 -4.53
N GLY A 47 4.75 9.17 -4.86
CA GLY A 47 4.49 9.61 -6.24
C GLY A 47 3.91 8.53 -7.15
N ALA A 48 3.51 7.37 -6.60
CA ALA A 48 2.90 6.31 -7.38
C ALA A 48 1.54 6.76 -7.95
N GLU A 49 1.28 6.40 -9.21
CA GLU A 49 0.02 6.68 -9.90
C GLU A 49 -0.62 5.39 -10.40
N VAL A 50 -1.90 5.22 -10.14
CA VAL A 50 -2.68 4.07 -10.61
C VAL A 50 -4.11 4.48 -10.95
N PHE A 51 -4.70 3.78 -11.90
CA PHE A 51 -6.08 3.96 -12.30
C PHE A 51 -6.88 2.72 -11.88
N THR A 52 -7.90 2.90 -11.05
CA THR A 52 -8.75 1.80 -10.60
C THR A 52 -10.13 1.92 -11.26
N SER A 53 -10.64 0.81 -11.80
CA SER A 53 -12.02 0.71 -12.31
C SER A 53 -13.04 0.69 -11.18
N ASP A 54 -12.65 0.12 -10.05
CA ASP A 54 -13.57 -0.20 -8.94
C ASP A 54 -13.79 1.02 -8.02
N GLY A 55 -13.19 2.16 -8.35
CA GLY A 55 -13.33 3.42 -7.63
C GLY A 55 -12.74 3.42 -6.22
N THR A 56 -11.97 2.40 -5.85
CA THR A 56 -11.32 2.27 -4.54
C THR A 56 -9.81 2.48 -4.64
N ALA A 57 -9.21 2.94 -3.53
CA ALA A 57 -7.77 3.08 -3.43
C ALA A 57 -7.08 1.70 -3.52
N PRO A 58 -5.92 1.60 -4.16
CA PRO A 58 -5.20 0.33 -4.26
C PRO A 58 -4.71 -0.13 -2.88
N LYS A 59 -4.88 -1.42 -2.59
CA LYS A 59 -4.47 -2.05 -1.33
C LYS A 59 -2.97 -2.32 -1.23
N VAL A 60 -2.25 -2.14 -2.33
CA VAL A 60 -0.80 -2.35 -2.44
C VAL A 60 -0.13 -1.05 -2.90
N CYS A 61 1.11 -0.82 -2.47
CA CYS A 61 1.83 0.37 -2.89
C CYS A 61 2.53 0.15 -4.23
N HIS A 62 2.31 1.05 -5.19
CA HIS A 62 2.84 0.99 -6.56
C HIS A 62 4.04 1.95 -6.76
N ALA A 63 4.88 2.11 -5.72
CA ALA A 63 6.03 3.02 -5.77
C ALA A 63 6.95 2.71 -6.98
N PRO A 64 7.20 3.67 -7.89
CA PRO A 64 7.92 3.42 -9.14
C PRO A 64 9.40 3.02 -8.94
N GLY A 65 10.00 3.37 -7.81
CA GLY A 65 11.39 3.02 -7.48
C GLY A 65 11.60 1.71 -6.73
N ARG A 66 10.53 0.96 -6.41
CA ARG A 66 10.65 -0.29 -5.66
C ARG A 66 10.67 -1.48 -6.62
N LYS A 67 11.87 -1.86 -7.09
CA LYS A 67 12.05 -3.16 -7.77
C LYS A 67 11.52 -4.26 -6.83
N ARG A 68 10.52 -5.01 -7.28
CA ARG A 68 10.17 -6.31 -6.69
C ARG A 68 11.36 -7.21 -6.99
N THR A 69 12.28 -7.33 -6.04
CA THR A 69 13.21 -8.46 -6.01
C THR A 69 12.53 -9.57 -5.22
#